data_AF-A0A392W4C6-F1
#
_entry.id   AF-A0A392W4C6-F1
#
_cell.length_a   1.000
_cell.length_b   1.000
_cell.length_c   1.000
_cell.angle_alpha   90.00
_cell.angle_beta   90.00
_cell.angle_gamma   90.00
#
_symmetry.space_group_name_H-M   'P 1'
#
loop_
_entity.id
_entity.type
_entity.pdbx_description
1 polymer ?
#
loop_
_entity_poly.entity_id
_entity_poly.type
_entity_poly.pdbx_seq_one_letter_code
_entity_poly.pdbx_strand_id
1 'polypeptide(L)' 'MTSLASLTDGADKWTIFVDGSVAYNATGAGAWIILENENGILIEVSLALSFPTSNNQAEY' A
#
# COMPACT_ATOMS: atom_id res chain seq x y z
N MET A 1 21.85 -21.75 18.99
CA MET A 1 20.84 -20.90 19.63
C MET A 1 20.78 -19.63 18.78
N THR A 2 19.84 -19.55 17.83
CA THR A 2 19.66 -18.34 17.02
C THR A 2 19.03 -17.26 17.90
N SER A 3 19.62 -16.06 17.94
CA SER A 3 19.14 -14.99 18.82
C SER A 3 17.82 -14.45 18.29
N LEU A 4 16.84 -14.20 19.17
CA LEU A 4 15.55 -13.60 18.79
C LEU A 4 15.71 -12.22 18.11
N ALA A 5 16.85 -11.54 18.36
CA ALA A 5 17.19 -10.26 17.77
C ALA A 5 17.33 -10.32 16.23
N SER A 6 17.68 -11.48 15.64
CA SER A 6 17.79 -11.62 14.19
C SER A 6 16.45 -11.82 13.48
N LEU A 7 15.36 -12.07 14.21
CA LEU A 7 14.01 -12.16 13.62
C LEU A 7 13.32 -10.78 13.56
N THR A 8 13.82 -9.81 14.32
CA THR A 8 13.29 -8.44 14.36
C THR A 8 14.12 -7.46 13.53
N ASP A 9 15.31 -7.88 13.11
CA ASP A 9 16.16 -7.11 12.19
C ASP A 9 15.42 -6.98 10.85
N GLY A 10 15.04 -5.75 10.47
CA GLY A 10 14.24 -5.48 9.28
C GLY A 10 12.72 -5.43 9.47
N ALA A 11 12.21 -5.63 10.70
CA ALA A 11 10.78 -5.51 11.00
C ALA A 11 10.29 -4.05 11.08
N ASP A 12 11.20 -3.11 11.33
CA ASP A 12 10.97 -1.67 11.49
C ASP A 12 11.09 -0.90 10.17
N LYS A 13 11.70 -1.50 9.14
CA LYS A 13 11.79 -0.92 7.81
C LYS A 13 10.70 -1.45 6.90
N TRP A 14 9.91 -0.53 6.35
CA TRP A 14 8.79 -0.82 5.47
C TRP A 14 8.99 -0.14 4.11
N THR A 15 8.67 -0.87 3.05
CA THR A 15 8.49 -0.34 1.70
C THR A 15 7.00 -0.21 1.45
N ILE A 16 6.58 0.95 0.95
CA ILE A 16 5.20 1.20 0.53
C ILE A 16 5.11 1.22 -0.99
N PHE A 17 4.17 0.46 -1.54
CA PHE A 17 3.78 0.53 -2.94
C PHE A 17 2.35 1.08 -3.00
N VAL A 18 2.13 2.07 -3.86
CA VAL A 18 0.83 2.71 -4.03
C VAL A 18 0.51 2.77 -5.53
N ASP A 19 -0.69 2.34 -5.89
CA ASP A 19 -1.24 2.50 -7.25
C ASP A 19 -2.66 3.05 -7.17
N GLY A 20 -2.87 4.20 -7.82
CA GLY A 20 -4.12 4.94 -7.79
C GLY A 20 -4.87 4.84 -9.11
N SER A 21 -6.18 4.66 -9.07
CA SER A 21 -6.99 4.55 -10.30
C SER A 21 -8.40 5.09 -10.14
N VAL A 22 -8.98 5.56 -11.25
CA VAL A 22 -10.39 5.90 -11.36
C VAL A 22 -11.13 4.86 -12.20
N ALA A 23 -12.40 4.65 -11.90
CA ALA A 23 -13.28 3.84 -12.75
C ALA A 23 -13.44 4.49 -14.13
N TYR A 24 -13.62 3.67 -15.17
CA TYR A 24 -13.68 4.11 -16.59
C TYR A 24 -14.74 5.19 -16.88
N ASN A 25 -15.75 5.32 -16.02
CA ASN A 25 -16.85 6.29 -16.09
C ASN A 25 -16.81 7.32 -14.95
N ALA A 26 -15.68 7.45 -14.25
CA ALA A 26 -15.45 8.35 -13.12
C ALA A 26 -16.47 8.25 -11.98
N THR A 27 -17.16 7.11 -11.84
CA THR A 27 -18.14 6.90 -10.75
C THR A 27 -17.51 6.51 -9.42
N GLY A 28 -16.20 6.30 -9.40
CA GLY A 28 -15.44 5.97 -8.21
C GLY A 28 -13.95 6.01 -8.50
N ALA A 29 -13.17 6.14 -7.46
CA ALA A 29 -11.73 6.03 -7.53
C ALA A 29 -11.22 5.34 -6.28
N GLY A 30 -9.97 4.90 -6.32
CA GLY A 30 -9.35 4.26 -5.20
C GLY A 30 -7.85 4.13 -5.37
N ALA A 31 -7.23 3.60 -4.34
CA ALA A 31 -5.82 3.27 -4.35
C ALA A 31 -5.63 1.86 -3.77
N TRP A 32 -4.70 1.13 -4.34
CA TRP A 32 -4.18 -0.11 -3.79
C TRP A 32 -2.85 0.18 -3.12
N ILE A 33 -2.71 -0.25 -1.87
CA ILE A 33 -1.52 -0.03 -1.04
C ILE A 33 -0.99 -1.38 -0.61
N ILE A 34 0.31 -1.59 -0.80
CA ILE A 34 1.05 -2.73 -0.25
C ILE A 34 2.11 -2.18 0.70
N LEU A 35 2.19 -2.76 1.90
CA LEU A 35 3.29 -2.58 2.82
C LEU A 35 4.06 -3.88 2.93
N GLU A 36 5.35 -3.83 2.61
CA GLU A 36 6.27 -4.95 2.70
C GLU A 36 7.43 -4.59 3.64
N ASN A 37 7.75 -5.46 4.61
CA ASN A 37 8.99 -5.33 5.38
C ASN A 37 10.04 -6.34 4.95
N GLU A 38 11.27 -6.20 5.46
CA GLU A 38 12.40 -7.05 5.05
C GLU A 38 12.26 -8.50 5.56
N ASN A 39 11.32 -8.75 6.47
CA ASN A 39 10.91 -10.09 6.92
C ASN A 39 9.89 -10.77 5.99
N GLY A 40 9.46 -10.10 4.91
CA GLY A 40 8.46 -10.60 3.97
C GLY A 40 7.03 -10.53 4.51
N ILE A 41 6.77 -9.72 5.55
CA ILE A 41 5.40 -9.44 5.99
C ILE A 41 4.75 -8.52 4.94
N LEU A 42 3.62 -8.96 4.40
CA LEU A 42 2.80 -8.21 3.45
C LEU A 42 1.49 -7.79 4.08
N ILE A 43 1.14 -6.51 3.93
CA ILE A 43 -0.17 -5.97 4.27
C ILE A 43 -0.73 -5.32 3.01
N GLU A 44 -1.88 -5.80 2.55
CA GLU A 44 -2.60 -5.25 1.40
C GLU A 44 -3.85 -4.50 1.86
N VAL A 45 -4.03 -3.27 1.34
CA VAL A 45 -5.16 -2.41 1.66
C VAL A 45 -5.71 -1.80 0.38
N SER A 46 -7.03 -1.69 0.28
CA SER A 46 -7.70 -0.91 -0.75
C SER A 46 -8.41 0.29 -0.12
N LEU A 47 -8.15 1.47 -0.66
CA LEU A 47 -8.84 2.71 -0.30
C LEU A 47 -9.89 3.03 -1.36
N ALA A 48 -11.12 3.30 -0.94
CA ALA A 48 -12.16 3.83 -1.82
C ALA A 48 -12.30 5.33 -1.59
N LEU A 49 -12.19 6.12 -2.66
CA LEU A 49 -12.42 7.56 -2.64
C LEU A 49 -13.89 7.82 -2.98
N SER A 50 -14.57 8.54 -2.10
CA SER A 50 -16.00 8.84 -2.22
C SER A 50 -16.29 10.16 -2.95
N PHE A 51 -15.31 10.73 -3.65
CA PHE A 51 -15.43 12.00 -4.38
C PHE A 51 -14.89 11.87 -5.80
N PRO A 52 -15.40 12.65 -6.77
CA PRO A 52 -14.86 12.68 -8.12
C PRO A 52 -13.41 13.15 -8.12
N THR A 53 -12.54 12.42 -8.80
CA THR A 53 -11.11 12.69 -8.90
C THR A 53 -10.61 12.31 -10.29
N SER A 54 -9.48 12.87 -10.72
CA SER A 54 -8.78 12.44 -11.94
C SER A 54 -7.79 11.33 -11.63
N ASN A 55 -7.27 10.62 -12.65
CA ASN A 55 -6.21 9.62 -12.46
C ASN A 55 -5.01 10.21 -11.70
N ASN A 56 -4.56 11.38 -12.10
CA ASN A 56 -3.44 12.07 -11.46
C ASN A 56 -3.73 12.49 -10.01
N GLN A 57 -5.00 12.55 -9.58
CA GLN A 57 -5.38 12.82 -8.19
C GLN A 57 -5.77 11.55 -7.41
N ALA A 58 -5.95 10.41 -8.10
CA ALA A 58 -6.07 9.11 -7.44
C ALA A 58 -4.68 8.55 -7.09
N GLU A 59 -3.67 8.90 -7.89
CA GLU A 59 -2.27 8.50 -7.73
C GLU A 59 -1.49 9.36 -6.69
N TYR A 60 -1.90 10.62 -6.49
CA TYR A 60 -1.26 11.60 -5.60
C TYR A 60 -2.18 12.07 -4.48
#